data_AF-B1YB80-F1
#
_entry.id   AF-B1YB80-F1
#
_cell.length_a   1.000
_cell.length_b   1.000
_cell.length_c   1.000
_cell.angle_alpha   90.00
_cell.angle_beta   90.00
_cell.angle_gamma   90.00
#
_symmetry.space_group_name_H-M   'P 1'
#
loop_
_entity.id
_entity.type
_entity.pdbx_description
1 polymer ?
#
loop_
_entity_poly.entity_id
_entity_poly.type
_entity_poly.pdbx_seq_one_letter_code
_entity_poly.pdbx_strand_id
1 'polypeptide(L)' 'MKTGLVVALSLAAVVLGGLYLVSTLSNPSLDPAILARDLGISIASLATGIAAPVLHRKFTENPEGTE' A
#
# COMPACT_ATOMS: atom_id res chain seq x y z
N MET A 1 4.41 16.36 7.68
CA MET A 1 4.69 16.15 6.23
C MET A 1 3.58 16.82 5.44
N LYS A 2 3.82 17.32 4.21
CA LYS A 2 2.74 17.93 3.42
C LYS A 2 1.75 16.82 3.04
N THR A 3 0.46 16.95 3.41
CA THR A 3 -0.59 15.94 3.14
C THR A 3 -0.61 15.50 1.68
N GLY A 4 -0.34 16.42 0.74
CA GLY A 4 -0.23 16.10 -0.68
C GLY A 4 0.87 15.10 -1.04
N LEU A 5 2.00 15.11 -0.33
CA LEU A 5 3.07 14.11 -0.52
C LEU A 5 2.61 12.72 -0.09
N VAL A 6 1.91 12.62 1.05
CA VAL A 6 1.38 11.35 1.55
C VAL A 6 0.38 10.77 0.56
N VAL A 7 -0.55 11.59 0.06
CA VAL A 7 -1.52 11.15 -0.95
C VAL A 7 -0.84 10.71 -2.24
N ALA A 8 0.18 11.43 -2.71
CA ALA A 8 0.92 11.05 -3.91
C ALA A 8 1.66 9.70 -3.75
N LEU A 9 2.33 9.50 -2.61
CA LEU A 9 3.02 8.24 -2.29
C LEU A 9 2.04 7.08 -2.11
N SER A 10 0.91 7.34 -1.46
CA SER A 10 -0.18 6.37 -1.32
C SER A 10 -0.72 5.93 -2.67
N LEU A 11 -0.99 6.88 -3.56
CA LEU A 11 -1.45 6.59 -4.92
C LEU A 11 -0.41 5.77 -5.69
N ALA A 12 0.88 6.15 -5.62
CA ALA A 12 1.96 5.41 -6.26
C ALA A 12 2.04 3.97 -5.72
N ALA A 13 1.93 3.76 -4.41
CA ALA A 13 1.93 2.44 -3.80
C ALA A 13 0.75 1.57 -4.26
N VAL A 14 -0.44 2.15 -4.41
CA VAL A 14 -1.62 1.45 -4.93
C VAL A 14 -1.43 1.07 -6.39
N VAL A 15 -0.97 2.01 -7.24
CA VAL A 15 -0.78 1.76 -8.67
C VAL A 15 0.28 0.70 -8.91
N LEU A 16 1.45 0.83 -8.27
CA LEU A 16 2.53 -0.14 -8.41
C LEU A 16 2.14 -1.51 -7.85
N GLY A 17 1.43 -1.54 -6.72
CA GLY A 17 0.90 -2.77 -6.13
C GLY A 17 -0.10 -3.48 -7.00
N GLY A 18 -1.06 -2.74 -7.54
CA GLY A 18 -2.07 -3.26 -8.44
C GLY A 18 -1.46 -3.79 -9.74
N LEU A 19 -0.55 -3.04 -10.35
CA LEU A 19 0.19 -3.50 -11.54
C LEU A 19 0.98 -4.78 -11.26
N TYR A 20 1.67 -4.84 -10.12
CA TYR A 20 2.45 -6.01 -9.75
C TYR A 20 1.56 -7.22 -9.44
N LEU A 21 0.44 -7.03 -8.73
CA LEU A 21 -0.55 -8.07 -8.48
C LEU A 21 -1.11 -8.64 -9.79
N VAL A 22 -1.52 -7.76 -10.72
CA VAL A 22 -2.01 -8.18 -12.03
C VAL A 22 -0.93 -8.95 -12.79
N SER A 23 0.33 -8.49 -12.76
CA SER A 23 1.45 -9.20 -13.37
C SER A 23 1.64 -10.60 -12.78
N THR A 24 1.65 -10.72 -11.46
CA THR A 24 1.83 -11.99 -10.73
C THR A 24 0.69 -12.97 -11.02
N LEU A 25 -0.55 -12.49 -11.14
CA LEU A 25 -1.70 -13.33 -11.47
C LEU A 25 -1.78 -13.70 -12.96
N SER A 26 -1.27 -12.83 -13.84
CA SER A 26 -1.29 -13.07 -15.29
C SER A 26 -0.22 -14.05 -15.74
N ASN A 27 0.93 -14.08 -15.06
CA ASN A 27 2.02 -15.01 -15.34
C ASN A 27 2.62 -15.56 -14.03
N PRO A 28 1.91 -16.47 -13.35
CA PRO A 28 2.32 -16.94 -12.03
C PRO A 28 3.59 -17.79 -12.11
N SER A 29 4.46 -17.62 -11.12
CA SER A 29 5.63 -18.49 -10.94
C SER A 29 5.21 -19.92 -10.61
N LEU A 30 5.91 -20.90 -11.19
CA LEU A 30 5.76 -22.32 -10.85
C LEU A 30 6.38 -22.67 -9.49
N ASP A 31 7.29 -21.83 -9.00
CA ASP A 31 7.83 -21.93 -7.65
C ASP A 31 6.86 -21.26 -6.66
N PRO A 32 6.24 -22.03 -5.73
CA PRO A 32 5.27 -21.51 -4.78
C PRO A 32 5.87 -20.50 -3.78
N ALA A 33 7.17 -20.58 -3.47
CA ALA A 33 7.82 -19.63 -2.59
C ALA A 33 7.96 -18.25 -3.25
N ILE A 34 8.29 -18.22 -4.54
CA ILE A 34 8.37 -16.99 -5.33
C ILE A 34 6.96 -16.40 -5.50
N LEU A 35 5.96 -17.23 -5.81
CA LEU A 35 4.57 -16.77 -5.92
C LEU A 35 4.08 -16.13 -4.61
N ALA A 36 4.32 -16.77 -3.46
CA ALA A 36 3.91 -16.24 -2.15
C ALA A 36 4.58 -14.90 -1.83
N ARG A 37 5.88 -14.77 -2.13
CA ARG A 37 6.62 -13.51 -1.98
C ARG A 37 6.02 -12.41 -2.84
N ASP A 38 5.81 -12.68 -4.12
CA ASP A 38 5.36 -11.69 -5.09
C ASP A 38 3.93 -11.23 -4.76
N LEU A 39 3.07 -12.18 -4.37
CA LEU A 39 1.73 -11.88 -3.87
C LEU A 39 1.78 -11.06 -2.58
N GLY A 40 2.64 -11.45 -1.63
CA GLY A 40 2.84 -10.74 -0.37
C GLY A 40 3.29 -9.28 -0.57
N ILE A 41 4.25 -9.04 -1.48
CA ILE A 41 4.71 -7.70 -1.82
C ILE A 41 3.57 -6.87 -2.42
N SER A 42 2.80 -7.44 -3.35
CA SER A 42 1.69 -6.72 -3.98
C SER A 42 0.58 -6.35 -2.97
N ILE A 43 0.23 -7.27 -2.07
CA ILE A 43 -0.76 -7.04 -1.02
C ILE A 43 -0.26 -6.00 -0.02
N ALA A 44 1.00 -6.10 0.41
CA ALA A 44 1.60 -5.16 1.36
C ALA A 44 1.63 -3.73 0.79
N SER A 45 1.96 -3.56 -0.49
CA SER A 45 1.98 -2.23 -1.10
C SER A 45 0.57 -1.66 -1.26
N LEU A 46 -0.42 -2.49 -1.65
CA LEU A 46 -1.82 -2.07 -1.72
C LEU A 46 -2.34 -1.66 -0.33
N ALA A 47 -2.11 -2.50 0.68
CA ALA A 47 -2.51 -2.22 2.06
C ALA A 47 -1.85 -0.93 2.57
N THR A 48 -0.57 -0.72 2.29
CA THR A 48 0.16 0.51 2.67
C THR A 48 -0.43 1.73 1.95
N GLY A 49 -0.67 1.64 0.64
CA GLY A 49 -1.22 2.73 -0.14
C GLY A 49 -2.62 3.15 0.32
N ILE A 50 -3.47 2.19 0.68
CA ILE A 50 -4.83 2.44 1.18
C ILE A 50 -4.81 2.95 2.64
N ALA A 51 -3.96 2.36 3.50
CA ALA A 51 -3.93 2.66 4.93
C ALA A 51 -3.20 3.98 5.24
N ALA A 52 -2.14 4.32 4.51
CA ALA A 52 -1.32 5.51 4.75
C ALA A 52 -2.10 6.84 4.86
N PRO A 53 -3.06 7.19 3.98
CA PRO A 53 -3.80 8.44 4.11
C PRO A 53 -4.76 8.41 5.30
N VAL A 54 -5.34 7.25 5.62
CA VAL A 54 -6.23 7.07 6.78
C VAL A 54 -5.44 7.25 8.08
N LEU A 55 -4.29 6.59 8.20
CA LEU A 55 -3.40 6.73 9.35
C LEU A 55 -2.88 8.16 9.46
N HIS A 56 -2.45 8.78 8.36
CA HIS A 56 -1.96 10.15 8.37
C HIS A 56 -3.02 11.13 8.89
N ARG A 57 -4.28 11.00 8.44
CA ARG A 57 -5.40 11.79 8.98
C ARG A 57 -5.59 11.53 10.46
N LYS A 58 -5.69 10.27 10.87
CA LYS A 58 -5.91 9.90 12.28
C LYS A 58 -4.87 10.50 13.24
N PHE A 59 -3.60 10.53 12.85
CA PHE A 59 -2.50 10.99 13.70
C PHE A 59 -2.07 12.45 13.47
N THR A 60 -2.57 13.12 12.44
CA THR A 60 -2.25 14.53 12.14
C THR A 60 -3.44 15.47 12.37
N GLU A 61 -4.67 14.98 12.21
CA GLU A 61 -5.91 15.77 12.43
C GLU A 61 -6.45 15.62 13.87
N ASN A 62 -5.98 14.66 14.67
CA ASN A 62 -6.32 14.56 16.11
C ASN A 62 -5.10 14.82 17.02
N PRO A 63 -4.79 16.09 17.36
CA PRO A 63 -3.96 16.41 18.52
C PRO A 63 -4.74 16.44 19.85
N GLU A 64 -6.07 16.33 19.87
CA GLU A 64 -6.89 16.49 21.08
C GLU A 64 -7.47 15.16 21.59
N GLY A 65 -6.58 14.33 22.15
CA GLY A 65 -6.92 13.19 23.01
C GLY A 65 -6.70 13.50 24.49
N THR A 66 -7.01 14.73 24.92
CA THR A 66 -7.11 15.12 26.33
C THR A 66 -8.45 15.78 26.52
N GLU A 67 -9.45 15.02 26.96
CA GLU A 67 -10.31 15.28 28.12
C GLU A 67 -10.86 13.94 28.63
#